data_AF-A0A249L434-F1
#
_entry.id   AF-A0A249L434-F1
#
_cell.length_a   1.000
_cell.length_b   1.000
_cell.length_c   1.000
_cell.angle_alpha   90.00
_cell.angle_beta   90.00
_cell.angle_gamma   90.00
#
_symmetry.space_group_name_H-M   'P 1'
#
loop_
_entity.id
_entity.type
_entity.pdbx_description
1 polymer ?
#
loop_
_entity_poly.entity_id
_entity_poly.type
_entity_poly.pdbx_seq_one_letter_code
_entity_poly.pdbx_strand_id
1 'polypeptide(L)'
;MSPILKRVLVGVVGGLITILGVVALIAPGPGWLIIFAGLGILGTEFAWAARALKTAKGVANRAIDSTKIAKRQKLLIFAVIAFTALALLVIWYGYLR
;
A
#
# COMPACT_ATOMS: atom_id res chain seq x y z
N MET A 1 -14.62 -23.22 -1.00
CA MET A 1 -14.48 -22.32 0.17
C MET A 1 -15.82 -21.67 0.43
N SER A 2 -16.30 -21.63 1.68
CA SER A 2 -17.58 -20.98 1.98
C SER A 2 -17.49 -19.47 1.67
N PRO A 3 -18.52 -18.87 1.04
CA PRO A 3 -18.49 -17.46 0.65
C PRO A 3 -18.28 -16.52 1.85
N ILE A 4 -18.71 -16.95 3.03
CA ILE A 4 -18.52 -16.24 4.30
C ILE A 4 -17.05 -16.26 4.73
N LEU A 5 -16.39 -17.41 4.65
CA LEU A 5 -14.98 -17.55 5.04
C LEU A 5 -14.05 -16.71 4.16
N LYS A 6 -14.35 -16.63 2.85
CA LYS A 6 -13.59 -15.79 1.91
C LYS A 6 -13.70 -14.30 2.26
N ARG A 7 -14.91 -13.81 2.53
CA ARG A 7 -15.15 -12.41 2.95
C ARG A 7 -14.43 -12.05 4.24
N VAL A 8 -14.47 -12.95 5.24
CA VAL A 8 -13.77 -12.75 6.52
C VAL A 8 -12.26 -12.71 6.31
N LEU A 9 -11.71 -13.67 5.56
CA LEU A 9 -10.29 -13.72 5.27
C LEU A 9 -9.80 -12.47 4.53
N VAL A 10 -10.50 -12.07 3.48
CA VAL A 10 -10.19 -10.86 2.70
C VAL A 10 -10.34 -9.60 3.54
N GLY A 11 -11.36 -9.54 4.40
CA GLY A 11 -11.59 -8.44 5.34
C GLY A 11 -10.45 -8.26 6.33
N VAL A 12 -10.01 -9.36 6.95
CA VAL A 12 -8.92 -9.37 7.94
C VAL A 12 -7.58 -9.06 7.27
N VAL A 13 -7.23 -9.77 6.19
CA VAL A 13 -5.95 -9.58 5.50
C VAL A 13 -5.86 -8.19 4.89
N GLY A 14 -6.88 -7.78 4.13
CA GLY A 14 -6.88 -6.46 3.51
C GLY A 14 -6.96 -5.32 4.52
N GLY A 15 -7.71 -5.50 5.62
CA GLY A 15 -7.79 -4.53 6.72
C GLY A 15 -6.45 -4.36 7.45
N LEU A 16 -5.77 -5.46 7.79
CA LEU A 16 -4.44 -5.43 8.42
C LEU A 16 -3.42 -4.71 7.54
N ILE A 17 -3.38 -5.03 6.25
CA ILE A 17 -2.46 -4.39 5.29
C ILE A 17 -2.77 -2.89 5.18
N THR A 18 -4.04 -2.49 5.13
CA THR A 18 -4.42 -1.08 5.11
C THR A 18 -3.98 -0.35 6.40
N ILE A 19 -4.18 -0.95 7.58
CA ILE A 19 -3.75 -0.36 8.86
C ILE A 19 -2.22 -0.22 8.90
N LEU A 20 -1.49 -1.26 8.50
CA LEU A 20 -0.02 -1.20 8.40
C LEU A 20 0.43 -0.08 7.45
N GLY A 21 -0.27 0.14 6.34
CA GLY A 21 0.02 1.25 5.43
C GLY A 21 -0.22 2.63 6.04
N VAL A 22 -1.23 2.77 6.91
CA VAL A 22 -1.49 4.00 7.67
C VAL A 22 -0.38 4.24 8.70
N VAL A 23 0.06 3.20 9.41
CA VAL A 23 1.19 3.31 10.35
C VAL A 23 2.48 3.64 9.59
N ALA A 24 2.69 3.05 8.42
CA ALA A 24 3.82 3.33 7.54
C ALA A 24 3.80 4.75 6.94
N LEU A 25 2.73 5.52 7.14
CA LEU A 25 2.66 6.94 6.78
C LEU A 25 3.43 7.82 7.77
N ILE A 26 3.62 7.36 9.01
CA ILE A 26 4.42 8.04 10.04
C ILE A 26 5.91 7.94 9.71
N ALA A 27 6.35 6.80 9.16
CA ALA A 27 7.69 6.64 8.64
C ALA A 27 7.82 7.45 7.34
N PRO A 28 8.94 8.16 7.10
CA PRO A 28 9.18 8.87 5.84
C PRO A 28 9.39 7.82 4.72
N GLY A 29 8.28 7.36 4.14
CA GLY A 29 8.22 6.32 3.12
C GLY A 29 6.84 6.29 2.46
N PRO A 30 6.68 5.57 1.33
CA PRO A 30 5.44 5.58 0.56
C PRO A 30 4.37 4.67 1.17
N GLY A 31 3.95 4.94 2.42
CA GLY A 31 2.90 4.18 3.12
C GLY A 31 1.57 4.11 2.37
N TRP A 32 1.29 5.12 1.55
CA TRP A 32 0.15 5.17 0.63
C TRP A 32 0.11 4.01 -0.38
N LEU A 33 1.26 3.46 -0.80
CA LEU A 33 1.30 2.27 -1.67
C LEU A 33 0.77 1.03 -0.94
N ILE A 34 1.12 0.89 0.34
CA ILE A 34 0.66 -0.22 1.18
C ILE A 34 -0.84 -0.09 1.44
N ILE A 35 -1.32 1.13 1.66
CA ILE A 35 -2.77 1.41 1.77
C ILE A 35 -3.51 0.99 0.49
N PHE A 36 -2.97 1.31 -0.69
CA PHE A 36 -3.57 0.90 -1.97
C PHE A 36 -3.55 -0.62 -2.19
N ALA A 37 -2.50 -1.30 -1.74
CA ALA A 37 -2.46 -2.75 -1.78
C ALA A 37 -3.55 -3.36 -0.89
N GLY A 38 -3.70 -2.88 0.35
CA GLY A 38 -4.73 -3.34 1.29
C GLY A 38 -6.16 -3.06 0.80
N LEU A 39 -6.40 -1.86 0.28
CA LEU A 39 -7.69 -1.49 -0.34
C LEU A 39 -7.97 -2.29 -1.61
N GLY A 40 -6.94 -2.68 -2.37
CA GLY A 40 -7.06 -3.57 -3.52
C GLY A 40 -7.54 -4.96 -3.13
N ILE A 41 -7.00 -5.51 -2.03
CA ILE A 41 -7.43 -6.79 -1.48
C ILE A 41 -8.87 -6.68 -0.96
N LEU A 42 -9.18 -5.67 -0.14
CA LEU A 42 -10.54 -5.42 0.34
C LEU A 42 -11.53 -5.24 -0.83
N GLY A 43 -11.11 -4.56 -1.90
CA GLY A 43 -11.93 -4.31 -3.09
C GLY A 43 -12.39 -5.56 -3.83
N THR A 44 -11.76 -6.72 -3.62
CA THR A 44 -12.16 -7.99 -4.25
C THR A 44 -13.48 -8.54 -3.72
N GLU A 45 -13.84 -8.23 -2.46
CA GLU A 45 -15.05 -8.72 -1.80
C GLU A 45 -15.97 -7.58 -1.32
N PHE A 46 -15.41 -6.38 -1.14
CA PHE A 46 -16.10 -5.21 -0.62
C PHE A 46 -16.15 -4.07 -1.65
N ALA A 47 -17.35 -3.83 -2.19
CA ALA A 47 -17.57 -2.80 -3.20
C ALA A 47 -17.24 -1.37 -2.73
N TRP A 48 -17.28 -1.09 -1.43
CA TRP A 48 -16.89 0.21 -0.88
C TRP A 48 -15.38 0.44 -0.99
N ALA A 49 -14.56 -0.59 -0.76
CA ALA A 49 -13.10 -0.49 -0.82
C ALA A 49 -12.61 -0.32 -2.26
N ALA A 50 -13.26 -0.99 -3.22
CA ALA A 50 -13.01 -0.79 -4.65
C ALA A 50 -13.29 0.66 -5.09
N ARG A 51 -14.36 1.28 -4.56
CA ARG A 51 -14.67 2.70 -4.82
C ARG A 51 -13.63 3.62 -4.21
N ALA A 52 -13.23 3.38 -2.96
CA ALA A 52 -12.18 4.16 -2.29
C ALA A 52 -10.86 4.11 -3.07
N LEU A 53 -10.45 2.92 -3.54
CA LEU A 53 -9.24 2.75 -4.35
C LEU A 53 -9.34 3.50 -5.69
N LYS A 54 -10.51 3.48 -6.35
CA LYS A 54 -10.72 4.22 -7.61
C LYS A 54 -10.56 5.73 -7.43
N THR A 55 -11.15 6.28 -6.36
CA THR A 55 -11.00 7.71 -6.03
C THR A 55 -9.54 8.06 -5.77
N ALA A 56 -8.85 7.24 -4.97
CA ALA A 56 -7.47 7.52 -4.61
C ALA A 56 -6.50 7.38 -5.80
N LYS A 57 -6.72 6.42 -6.70
CA LYS A 57 -6.03 6.35 -8.00
C LYS A 57 -6.29 7.59 -8.86
N GLY A 58 -7.51 8.13 -8.85
CA GLY A 58 -7.85 9.37 -9.55
C GLY A 58 -7.04 10.58 -9.04
N VAL A 59 -6.89 10.70 -7.72
CA VAL A 59 -6.05 11.75 -7.10
C VAL A 59 -4.57 11.54 -7.45
N ALA A 60 -4.09 10.29 -7.36
CA ALA A 60 -2.70 9.96 -7.70
C ALA A 60 -2.39 10.26 -9.18
N ASN A 61 -3.27 9.90 -10.11
CA ASN A 61 -3.09 10.19 -11.53
C ASN A 61 -3.10 11.69 -11.81
N ARG A 62 -3.96 12.47 -11.15
CA ARG A 62 -3.94 13.95 -11.28
C ARG A 62 -2.64 14.56 -10.76
N ALA A 63 -2.10 14.03 -9.67
CA ALA A 63 -0.80 14.44 -9.14
C ALA A 63 0.33 14.07 -10.10
N ILE A 64 0.29 12.88 -10.70
CA ILE A 64 1.26 12.42 -11.69
C ILE A 64 1.16 13.24 -12.97
N ASP A 65 -0.03 13.53 -13.51
CA ASP A 65 -0.20 14.32 -14.74
C ASP A 65 0.25 15.77 -14.57
N SER A 66 0.11 16.33 -13.37
CA SER A 66 0.62 17.68 -13.04
C SER A 66 2.15 17.73 -12.95
N THR A 67 2.79 16.57 -12.75
CA THR A 67 4.25 16.43 -12.73
C THR A 67 4.69 15.65 -13.96
N LYS A 68 5.18 16.30 -15.02
CA LYS A 68 5.94 15.59 -16.07
C LYS A 68 7.20 14.98 -15.43
N ILE A 69 7.09 13.82 -14.79
CA ILE A 69 8.19 13.19 -14.04
C ILE A 69 9.20 12.70 -15.08
N ALA A 70 10.25 13.50 -15.26
CA ALA A 70 11.38 13.14 -16.09
C ALA A 70 11.93 11.78 -15.63
N LYS A 71 12.20 10.90 -16.59
CA LYS A 71 12.65 9.49 -16.47
C LYS A 71 13.71 9.21 -15.37
N ARG A 72 14.46 10.23 -14.95
CA ARG A 72 15.52 10.22 -13.93
C ARG A 72 15.01 10.14 -12.47
N GLN A 73 13.85 10.71 -12.15
CA GLN A 73 13.26 10.66 -10.78
C GLN A 73 12.71 9.27 -10.44
N LYS A 74 12.32 8.49 -11.44
CA LYS A 74 11.83 7.11 -11.29
C LYS A 74 12.88 6.20 -10.62
N LEU A 75 14.16 6.46 -10.87
CA LEU A 75 15.30 5.72 -10.32
C LEU A 75 15.54 6.04 -8.84
N LEU A 76 15.34 7.31 -8.43
CA LEU A 76 15.44 7.73 -7.04
C LEU A 76 14.29 7.17 -6.19
N ILE A 77 13.07 7.14 -6.74
CA ILE A 77 11.92 6.52 -6.06
C ILE A 77 12.19 5.02 -5.84
N PHE A 78 12.77 4.33 -6.83
CA PHE A 78 13.11 2.91 -6.71
C PHE A 78 14.23 2.66 -5.69
N ALA A 79 15.24 3.53 -5.65
CA ALA A 79 16.34 3.46 -4.69
C ALA A 79 15.85 3.67 -3.25
N VAL A 80 14.96 4.65 -3.02
CA VAL A 80 14.36 4.89 -1.70
C VAL A 80 13.51 3.69 -1.27
N ILE A 81 12.68 3.14 -2.16
CA ILE A 81 11.87 1.94 -1.86
C ILE A 81 12.75 0.74 -1.49
N ALA A 82 13.83 0.50 -2.23
CA ALA A 82 14.78 -0.58 -1.93
C ALA A 82 15.47 -0.38 -0.57
N PHE A 83 15.82 0.86 -0.23
CA PHE A 83 16.46 1.19 1.03
C PHE A 83 15.50 1.03 2.22
N THR A 84 14.25 1.46 2.07
CA THR A 84 13.21 1.29 3.11
C THR A 84 12.88 -0.19 3.32
N ALA A 85 12.82 -0.98 2.24
CA ALA A 85 12.60 -2.43 2.33
C ALA A 85 13.73 -3.14 3.09
N LEU A 86 14.98 -2.75 2.85
CA LEU A 86 16.15 -3.25 3.59
C LEU A 86 16.09 -2.91 5.08
N ALA A 87 15.76 -1.65 5.42
CA ALA A 87 15.67 -1.20 6.81
C ALA A 87 14.59 -1.97 7.61
N LEU A 88 13.43 -2.23 6.99
CA LEU A 88 12.36 -3.02 7.61
C LEU A 88 12.77 -4.48 7.84
N LEU A 89 13.55 -5.05 6.92
CA LEU A 89 14.10 -6.41 7.04
C LEU A 89 15.07 -6.52 8.23
N VAL A 90 15.91 -5.51 8.43
CA VAL A 90 16.84 -5.43 9.58
C VAL A 90 16.09 -5.32 10.90
N ILE A 91 15.08 -4.45 10.98
CA ILE A 91 14.27 -4.26 12.20
C ILE A 91 13.52 -5.55 12.56
N TRP A 92 12.95 -6.24 11.57
CA TRP A 92 12.27 -7.52 11.77
C TRP A 92 13.20 -8.59 12.33
N TYR A 93 14.43 -8.68 11.80
CA TYR A 93 15.42 -9.64 12.24
C TYR A 93 15.89 -9.38 13.68
N GLY A 94 15.89 -8.11 14.12
CA GLY A 94 16.22 -7.73 15.49
C GLY A 94 15.12 -8.02 16.51
N TYR A 95 13.85 -8.06 16.08
CA TYR A 95 12.71 -8.33 16.97
C TYR A 95 12.43 -9.83 17.17
N LEU A 96 12.94 -10.67 16.25
CA LEU A 96 12.78 -12.12 16.27
C LEU A 96 13.94 -12.86 16.98
N ARG A 97 14.89 -12.12 17.57
CA ARG A 97 16.02 -12.64 18.34
C ARG A 97 15.84 -12.33 19.82
#